data_AF-A0A522MP11-F1
#
_entry.id   AF-A0A522MP11-F1
#
_cell.length_a   1.000
_cell.length_b   1.000
_cell.length_c   1.000
_cell.angle_alpha   90.00
_cell.angle_beta   90.00
_cell.angle_gamma   90.00
#
_symmetry.space_group_name_H-M   'P 1'
#
loop_
_entity.id
_entity.type
_entity.pdbx_description
1 polymer ?
#
loop_
_entity_poly.entity_id
_entity_poly.type
_entity_poly.pdbx_seq_one_letter_code
_entity_poly.pdbx_strand_id
1 'polypeptide(L)' 'MAAPEYLICVECETPTYVFEWAAGRVIEAMCPVCGNDDPASFLSEEEYEAMTVDDEGDDDEEKE' A
#
# COMPACT_ATOMS: atom_id res chain seq x y z
N MET A 1 -13.05 -10.42 0.73
CA MET A 1 -12.45 -9.18 1.24
C MET A 1 -13.31 -8.03 0.79
N ALA A 2 -13.66 -7.13 1.71
CA ALA A 2 -14.17 -5.83 1.32
C ALA A 2 -13.06 -5.06 0.59
N ALA A 3 -13.42 -4.13 -0.29
CA ALA A 3 -12.44 -3.19 -0.83
C ALA A 3 -11.90 -2.31 0.32
N PRO A 4 -10.63 -1.93 0.31
CA PRO A 4 -10.08 -0.97 1.28
C PRO A 4 -10.74 0.40 1.11
N GLU A 5 -10.65 1.28 2.11
CA GLU A 5 -11.23 2.62 2.02
C GLU A 5 -10.44 3.53 1.07
N TYR A 6 -9.12 3.30 0.96
CA TYR A 6 -8.22 3.99 0.06
C TYR A 6 -7.00 3.11 -0.21
N LEU A 7 -6.27 3.42 -1.28
CA LEU A 7 -4.97 2.84 -1.58
C LEU A 7 -3.88 3.91 -1.44
N ILE A 8 -2.70 3.53 -1.01
CA ILE A 8 -1.51 4.38 -0.91
C ILE A 8 -0.72 4.20 -2.20
N CYS A 9 -0.48 5.31 -2.90
CA CYS A 9 0.41 5.31 -4.06
C CYS A 9 1.85 5.22 -3.58
N VAL A 10 2.55 4.13 -3.88
CA VAL A 10 3.93 3.89 -3.42
C VAL A 10 4.92 4.87 -4.05
N GLU A 11 4.58 5.43 -5.22
CA GLU A 11 5.44 6.40 -5.93
C GLU A 11 5.53 7.77 -5.22
N CYS A 12 4.49 8.17 -4.50
CA CYS A 12 4.40 9.51 -3.91
C CYS A 12 3.78 9.53 -2.51
N GLU A 13 3.63 8.35 -1.90
CA GLU A 13 3.11 8.11 -0.55
C GLU A 13 1.77 8.80 -0.29
N THR A 14 0.96 8.94 -1.34
CA THR A 14 -0.29 9.71 -1.30
C THR A 14 -1.51 8.80 -1.28
N PRO A 15 -2.49 9.05 -0.38
CA PRO A 15 -3.74 8.30 -0.36
C PRO A 15 -4.60 8.60 -1.59
N THR A 16 -5.05 7.54 -2.26
CA THR A 16 -5.78 7.54 -3.52
C THR A 16 -7.13 6.84 -3.35
N TYR A 17 -8.19 7.59 -3.63
CA TYR A 17 -9.58 7.13 -3.56
C TYR A 17 -10.17 6.78 -4.95
N VAL A 18 -9.38 6.96 -6.01
CA VAL A 18 -9.78 6.74 -7.41
C VAL A 18 -9.18 5.41 -7.88
N PHE A 19 -9.87 4.32 -7.58
CA PHE A 19 -9.47 2.97 -7.95
C PHE A 19 -10.67 2.05 -8.13
N GLU A 20 -10.45 0.97 -8.89
CA GLU A 20 -11.37 -0.15 -9.07
C GLU A 20 -10.80 -1.39 -8.36
N TRP A 21 -11.61 -2.00 -7.50
CA TRP A 21 -11.25 -3.19 -6.73
C TRP A 21 -12.16 -4.35 -7.06
N ALA A 22 -11.58 -5.47 -7.49
CA ALA A 22 -12.31 -6.70 -7.75
C ALA A 22 -11.47 -7.93 -7.41
N ALA A 23 -12.15 -9.02 -7.03
CA ALA A 23 -11.50 -10.29 -6.70
C ALA A 23 -10.39 -10.19 -5.61
N GLY A 24 -10.45 -9.20 -4.73
CA GLY A 24 -9.48 -9.02 -3.63
C GLY A 24 -8.17 -8.36 -4.06
N ARG A 25 -8.15 -7.64 -5.19
CA ARG A 25 -7.02 -6.84 -5.65
C ARG A 25 -7.49 -5.60 -6.39
N VAL A 26 -6.57 -4.66 -6.56
CA VAL A 26 -6.76 -3.51 -7.45
C VAL A 26 -6.72 -3.97 -8.91
N ILE A 27 -7.72 -3.54 -9.68
CA ILE A 27 -7.84 -3.82 -11.11
C ILE A 27 -7.37 -2.61 -11.92
N GLU A 28 -7.70 -1.42 -11.44
CA GLU A 28 -7.33 -0.14 -12.05
C GLU A 28 -7.18 0.89 -10.92
N ALA A 29 -6.21 1.78 -11.00
CA ALA A 29 -6.04 2.88 -10.04
C ALA A 29 -5.34 4.05 -10.72
N MET A 30 -5.65 5.26 -10.31
CA MET A 30 -4.98 6.45 -10.82
C MET A 30 -4.72 7.44 -9.69
N CYS A 31 -3.46 7.83 -9.52
CA CYS A 31 -3.05 8.82 -8.56
C CYS A 31 -3.26 10.23 -9.16
N PRO A 32 -4.12 11.06 -8.58
CA PRO A 32 -4.35 12.42 -9.08
C PRO A 32 -3.18 13.38 -8.77
N VAL A 33 -2.19 12.96 -7.98
CA VAL A 33 -1.06 13.79 -7.54
C VAL A 33 0.16 13.62 -8.44
N CYS A 34 0.67 12.39 -8.59
CA CYS A 34 1.83 12.12 -9.45
C CYS A 34 1.45 11.69 -10.86
N GLY A 35 0.18 11.32 -11.10
CA GLY A 35 -0.30 10.81 -12.38
C GLY A 35 -0.01 9.33 -12.61
N ASN A 36 0.46 8.59 -11.60
CA ASN A 36 0.67 7.15 -11.71
C ASN A 36 -0.66 6.41 -11.94
N ASP A 37 -0.71 5.55 -12.94
CA ASP A 37 -1.86 4.70 -13.28
C ASP A 37 -1.56 3.20 -13.15
N ASP A 38 -0.34 2.84 -12.73
CA ASP A 38 0.02 1.43 -12.57
C ASP A 38 -0.59 0.86 -11.28
N PRO A 39 -1.50 -0.14 -11.37
CA PRO A 39 -2.18 -0.70 -10.20
C PRO A 39 -1.23 -1.44 -9.23
N ALA A 40 -0.07 -1.93 -9.69
CA ALA A 40 0.89 -2.59 -8.80
C ALA A 40 1.64 -1.60 -7.90
N SER A 41 1.65 -0.31 -8.25
CA SER A 41 2.20 0.78 -7.45
C SER A 41 1.20 1.35 -6.43
N PHE A 42 0.10 0.64 -6.16
CA PHE A 42 -0.87 0.99 -5.13
C PHE A 42 -1.03 -0.14 -4.13
N LEU A 43 -0.90 0.18 -2.85
CA LEU A 43 -1.03 -0.77 -1.74
C LEU A 43 -2.19 -0.34 -0.82
N SER A 44 -2.86 -1.29 -0.18
CA SER A 44 -3.74 -0.93 0.94
C SER A 44 -2.94 -0.41 2.14
N GLU A 45 -3.59 0.24 3.10
CA GLU A 45 -2.97 0.67 4.36
C GLU A 45 -2.27 -0.49 5.06
N GLU A 46 -2.94 -1.65 5.17
CA GLU A 46 -2.38 -2.86 5.77
C GLU A 46 -1.14 -3.39 5.03
N GLU A 47 -1.15 -3.37 3.69
CA GLU A 47 -0.02 -3.81 2.87
C GLU A 47 1.16 -2.84 2.93
N TYR A 48 0.87 -1.54 2.96
CA TYR A 48 1.89 -0.49 3.07
C TYR A 48 2.56 -0.53 4.43
N GLU A 49 1.78 -0.62 5.52
CA GLU A 49 2.31 -0.80 6.86
C GLU A 49 3.16 -2.08 6.94
N ALA A 50 2.68 -3.21 6.44
CA ALA A 50 3.44 -4.46 6.42
C ALA A 50 4.79 -4.33 5.67
N MET A 51 4.85 -3.52 4.61
CA MET A 51 6.09 -3.26 3.88
C MET A 51 7.07 -2.37 4.67
N THR A 52 6.56 -1.44 5.48
CA THR A 52 7.38 -0.52 6.29
C THR A 52 7.82 -1.11 7.63
N VAL A 53 7.06 -2.07 8.19
CA VAL A 53 7.29 -2.63 9.54
C VAL A 53 8.39 -3.70 9.55
N ASP A 54 8.80 -4.23 8.40
CA ASP A 54 9.89 -5.23 8.29
C ASP A 54 11.30 -4.66 8.60
N ASP A 55 11.45 -3.32 8.73
CA ASP A 55 12.74 -2.67 9.07
C ASP A 55 12.99 -2.53 10.59
N GLU A 56 11.95 -2.65 11.44
CA GLU A 56 12.04 -2.39 12.90
C GLU A 56 11.74 -3.63 13.76
N GLY A 57 12.20 -4.81 13.32
CA GLY A 57 11.84 -6.09 13.93
C GLY A 57 12.96 -7.07 14.32
N ASP A 58 14.25 -6.72 14.21
CA ASP A 58 15.35 -7.60 14.63
C ASP A 58 16.47 -6.80 15.35
N ASP A 59 16.21 -6.39 16.59
CA ASP A 59 17.24 -6.29 17.64
C ASP A 59 16.54 -6.26 19.01
N ASP A 60 16.00 -7.40 19.45
CA ASP A 60 15.76 -7.59 20.88
C ASP A 60 16.17 -9.01 21.33
N GLU A 61 17.23 -9.00 22.15
CA GLU A 61 17.69 -10.00 23.13
C GLU A 61 18.26 -11.36 22.65
N GLU A 62 19.55 -11.63 22.94
CA GLU A 62 19.96 -12.34 24.16
C GLU A 62 21.49 -12.46 24.35
N LYS A 63 21.95 -12.08 25.56
CA LYS A 63 23.06 -12.60 26.40
C LYS A 63 24.41 -12.99 25.78
N GLU A 64 25.49 -12.38 26.30
CA GLU A 64 26.50 -13.00 27.20
C GLU A 64 27.46 -11.95 27.80
#